data_AF-A0A355ILN1-F1
#
_entry.id   AF-A0A355ILN1-F1
#
_cell.length_a   1.000
_cell.length_b   1.000
_cell.length_c   1.000
_cell.angle_alpha   90.00
_cell.angle_beta   90.00
_cell.angle_gamma   90.00
#
_symmetry.space_group_name_H-M   'P 1'
#
loop_
_entity.id
_entity.type
_entity.pdbx_description
1 polymer ?
#
loop_
_entity_poly.entity_id
_entity_poly.type
_entity_poly.pdbx_seq_one_letter_code
_entity_poly.pdbx_strand_id
1 'polypeptide(L)'
;KADVQEKVGNGDMLTFSWTSAFWIYNWVANQAYHKYSYMIKDIRPIQRALESGFEADLPKLDNLARSLYTQYPDSVRRLLTRYSVEQAEASTARWKQLGEYLMVKYIDGNVKKEKDGRFERNAYGQPAYPDFPGYDPEYYRQVVKDAGDKLKVTKTIHDKQ
;
A
#
# COMPACT_ATOMS: atom_id res chain seq x y z
N LYS A 1 -1.44 -29.22 4.67
CA LYS A 1 -0.91 -28.50 5.85
C LYS A 1 -0.80 -27.04 5.44
N ALA A 2 -1.54 -26.14 6.06
CA ALA A 2 -1.28 -24.72 5.88
C ALA A 2 0.04 -24.45 6.61
N ASP A 3 1.11 -24.17 5.87
CA ASP A 3 2.33 -23.64 6.46
C ASP A 3 1.96 -22.31 7.09
N VAL A 4 2.02 -22.25 8.43
CA VAL A 4 1.86 -21.00 9.18
C VAL A 4 2.94 -20.05 8.66
N GLN A 5 2.51 -18.99 7.98
CA GLN A 5 3.44 -18.07 7.33
C GLN A 5 4.09 -17.15 8.37
N GLU A 6 3.38 -16.79 9.42
CA GLU A 6 3.88 -15.89 10.47
C GLU A 6 4.45 -16.69 11.65
N LYS A 7 5.75 -17.01 11.60
CA LYS A 7 6.49 -17.69 12.69
C LYS A 7 7.69 -16.85 13.15
N VAL A 8 8.06 -17.01 14.43
CA VAL A 8 9.31 -16.43 14.96
C VAL A 8 10.48 -16.89 14.10
N GLY A 9 11.30 -15.94 13.64
CA GLY A 9 12.44 -16.20 12.74
C GLY A 9 12.08 -16.25 11.24
N ASN A 10 10.86 -15.91 10.84
CA ASN A 10 10.50 -15.76 9.43
C ASN A 10 10.98 -14.42 8.85
N GLY A 11 12.16 -14.46 8.25
CA GLY A 11 12.85 -13.31 7.68
C GLY A 11 13.97 -12.81 8.59
N ASP A 12 14.94 -12.15 7.99
CA ASP A 12 16.02 -11.43 8.67
C ASP A 12 16.22 -10.07 7.99
N MET A 13 17.04 -9.20 8.56
CA MET A 13 17.22 -7.82 8.08
C MET A 13 17.97 -7.71 6.74
N LEU A 14 18.60 -8.78 6.25
CA LEU A 14 19.48 -8.78 5.08
C LEU A 14 18.99 -9.72 3.95
N THR A 15 18.02 -10.59 4.22
CA THR A 15 17.45 -11.50 3.21
C THR A 15 15.96 -11.24 3.01
N PHE A 16 15.60 -10.79 1.81
CA PHE A 16 14.20 -10.56 1.45
C PHE A 16 13.38 -11.87 1.45
N SER A 17 12.16 -11.81 1.97
CA SER A 17 11.22 -12.94 1.96
C SER A 17 9.79 -12.51 1.68
N TRP A 18 9.14 -13.17 0.72
CA TRP A 18 7.72 -12.99 0.41
C TRP A 18 6.77 -13.57 1.45
N THR A 19 7.26 -14.35 2.41
CA THR A 19 6.43 -14.87 3.50
C THR A 19 6.54 -14.01 4.76
N SER A 20 7.46 -13.04 4.81
CA SER A 20 7.71 -12.23 6.01
C SER A 20 6.87 -10.95 5.97
N ALA A 21 6.01 -10.75 6.98
CA ALA A 21 5.29 -9.49 7.15
C ALA A 21 6.23 -8.29 7.08
N PHE A 22 7.35 -8.33 7.82
CA PHE A 22 8.34 -7.25 7.83
C PHE A 22 8.73 -6.83 6.41
N TRP A 23 9.10 -7.77 5.55
CA TRP A 23 9.50 -7.48 4.18
C TRP A 23 8.36 -7.06 3.27
N ILE A 24 7.18 -7.66 3.40
CA ILE A 24 5.98 -7.25 2.63
C ILE A 24 5.63 -5.79 2.94
N TYR A 25 5.54 -5.42 4.22
CA TYR A 25 5.21 -4.05 4.62
C TYR A 25 6.27 -3.05 4.15
N ASN A 26 7.56 -3.40 4.26
CA ASN A 26 8.65 -2.56 3.77
C ASN A 26 8.66 -2.43 2.24
N TRP A 27 8.33 -3.49 1.50
CA TRP A 27 8.22 -3.44 0.05
C TRP A 27 7.14 -2.46 -0.41
N VAL A 28 5.95 -2.51 0.21
CA VAL A 28 4.88 -1.55 -0.07
C VAL A 28 5.28 -0.11 0.31
N ALA A 29 5.93 0.08 1.46
CA ALA A 29 6.40 1.40 1.88
C ALA A 29 7.43 1.98 0.90
N ASN A 30 8.40 1.18 0.46
CA ASN A 30 9.42 1.59 -0.52
C ASN A 30 8.80 1.96 -1.86
N GLN A 31 7.78 1.22 -2.32
CA GLN A 31 7.00 1.61 -3.48
C GLN A 31 6.32 2.97 -3.27
N ALA A 32 5.74 3.23 -2.10
CA ALA A 32 5.05 4.49 -1.85
C ALA A 32 5.96 5.74 -1.89
N TYR A 33 7.25 5.64 -1.57
CA TYR A 33 8.11 6.82 -1.40
C TYR A 33 8.23 7.71 -2.65
N HIS A 34 8.33 7.13 -3.85
CA HIS A 34 8.58 7.91 -5.06
C HIS A 34 7.35 8.67 -5.58
N LYS A 35 6.14 8.21 -5.26
CA LYS A 35 4.86 8.81 -5.67
C LYS A 35 3.86 8.84 -4.52
N TYR A 36 4.33 9.23 -3.34
CA TYR A 36 3.54 9.15 -2.10
C TYR A 36 2.21 9.88 -2.23
N SER A 37 2.19 11.08 -2.80
CA SER A 37 0.97 11.88 -3.00
C SER A 37 -0.11 11.19 -3.84
N TYR A 38 0.27 10.24 -4.69
CA TYR A 38 -0.64 9.41 -5.47
C TYR A 38 -0.99 8.13 -4.70
N MET A 39 0.02 7.33 -4.37
CA MET A 39 -0.17 6.00 -3.78
C MET A 39 -0.86 6.03 -2.42
N ILE A 40 -0.67 7.09 -1.62
CA ILE A 40 -1.30 7.20 -0.31
C ILE A 40 -2.83 7.19 -0.39
N LYS A 41 -3.40 7.66 -1.50
CA LYS A 41 -4.85 7.69 -1.73
C LYS A 41 -5.44 6.28 -1.83
N ASP A 42 -4.67 5.32 -2.34
CA ASP A 42 -5.06 3.92 -2.43
C ASP A 42 -4.64 3.12 -1.19
N ILE A 43 -3.54 3.50 -0.53
CA ILE A 43 -3.07 2.85 0.71
C ILE A 43 -4.02 3.14 1.88
N ARG A 44 -4.44 4.39 2.06
CA ARG A 44 -5.23 4.83 3.23
C ARG A 44 -6.54 4.06 3.41
N PRO A 45 -7.36 3.82 2.37
CA PRO A 45 -8.58 3.03 2.50
C PRO A 45 -8.31 1.61 3.03
N ILE A 46 -7.27 0.93 2.52
CA ILE A 46 -6.92 -0.43 2.96
C ILE A 46 -6.41 -0.44 4.38
N GLN A 47 -5.54 0.50 4.74
CA GLN A 47 -5.06 0.65 6.11
C GLN A 47 -6.22 0.87 7.08
N ARG A 48 -7.12 1.81 6.78
CA ARG A 48 -8.29 2.09 7.63
C ARG A 48 -9.20 0.88 7.77
N ALA A 49 -9.45 0.15 6.69
CA ALA A 49 -10.29 -1.04 6.74
C ALA A 49 -9.71 -2.13 7.68
N LEU A 50 -8.39 -2.33 7.67
CA LEU A 50 -7.72 -3.26 8.57
C LEU A 50 -7.78 -2.76 10.03
N GLU A 51 -7.36 -1.51 10.26
CA GLU A 51 -7.31 -0.91 11.61
C GLU A 51 -8.69 -0.87 12.27
N SER A 52 -9.72 -0.37 11.56
CA SER A 52 -11.08 -0.31 12.09
C SER A 52 -11.71 -1.69 12.30
N GLY A 53 -11.30 -2.70 11.52
CA GLY A 53 -11.70 -4.08 11.76
C GLY A 53 -11.18 -4.58 13.12
N PHE A 54 -9.90 -4.35 13.41
CA PHE A 54 -9.31 -4.72 14.70
C PHE A 54 -9.95 -3.96 15.86
N GLU A 55 -10.19 -2.66 15.72
CA GLU A 55 -10.88 -1.84 16.72
C GLU A 55 -12.29 -2.37 17.05
N ALA A 56 -13.01 -2.88 16.04
CA ALA A 56 -14.35 -3.42 16.21
C ALA A 56 -14.39 -4.82 16.83
N ASP A 57 -13.37 -5.65 16.58
CA ASP A 57 -13.36 -7.06 16.99
C ASP A 57 -12.70 -7.30 18.35
N LEU A 58 -11.64 -6.55 18.68
CA LEU A 58 -10.90 -6.73 19.93
C LEU A 58 -11.79 -6.62 21.19
N PRO A 59 -12.70 -5.65 21.34
CA PRO A 59 -13.54 -5.57 22.54
C PRO A 59 -14.44 -6.80 22.73
N LYS A 60 -14.94 -7.38 21.63
CA LYS A 60 -15.81 -8.57 21.66
C LYS A 60 -15.00 -9.80 22.07
N LEU A 61 -13.81 -9.96 21.48
CA LEU A 61 -12.88 -11.04 21.80
C LEU A 61 -12.45 -10.98 23.27
N ASP A 62 -12.09 -9.79 23.76
CA ASP A 62 -11.67 -9.58 25.14
C ASP A 62 -12.77 -9.93 26.13
N ASN A 63 -14.01 -9.50 25.87
CA ASN A 63 -15.13 -9.80 26.74
C ASN A 63 -15.42 -11.31 26.79
N LEU A 64 -15.37 -12.00 25.65
CA LEU A 64 -15.51 -13.45 25.58
C LEU A 64 -14.38 -14.18 26.31
N ALA A 65 -13.14 -13.71 26.13
CA ALA A 65 -11.97 -14.29 26.78
C ALA A 65 -12.09 -14.16 28.31
N ARG A 66 -12.45 -12.97 28.81
CA ARG A 66 -12.65 -12.73 30.26
C ARG A 66 -13.77 -13.60 30.85
N SER A 67 -14.90 -13.75 30.16
CA SER A 67 -16.02 -14.53 30.68
C SER A 67 -15.70 -16.04 30.79
N LEU A 68 -14.79 -16.54 29.97
CA LEU A 68 -14.45 -17.96 29.91
C LEU A 68 -13.17 -18.33 30.65
N TYR A 69 -12.29 -17.37 30.96
CA TYR A 69 -10.92 -17.65 31.41
C TYR A 69 -10.85 -18.48 32.70
N THR A 70 -11.69 -18.17 33.69
CA THR A 70 -11.71 -18.90 34.96
C THR A 70 -12.12 -20.36 34.80
N GLN A 71 -13.00 -20.67 33.84
CA GLN A 71 -13.51 -22.03 33.61
C GLN A 71 -12.65 -22.81 32.62
N TYR A 72 -12.11 -22.14 31.59
CA TYR A 72 -11.44 -22.79 30.46
C TYR A 72 -10.15 -22.05 30.03
N PRO A 73 -9.15 -21.91 30.89
CA PRO A 73 -7.97 -21.06 30.64
C PRO A 73 -7.18 -21.49 29.40
N ASP A 74 -7.02 -22.80 29.16
CA ASP A 74 -6.29 -23.29 27.98
C ASP A 74 -7.05 -23.07 26.67
N SER A 75 -8.39 -23.16 26.70
CA SER A 75 -9.22 -22.86 25.53
C SER A 75 -9.19 -21.37 25.19
N VAL A 76 -9.20 -20.49 26.20
CA VAL A 76 -9.04 -19.05 26.00
C VAL A 76 -7.66 -18.72 25.43
N ARG A 77 -6.58 -19.34 25.96
CA ARG A 77 -5.24 -19.16 25.40
C ARG A 77 -5.20 -19.54 23.91
N ARG A 78 -5.74 -20.71 23.55
CA ARG A 78 -5.82 -21.15 22.14
C ARG A 78 -6.65 -20.21 21.27
N LEU A 79 -7.78 -19.70 21.79
CA LEU A 79 -8.62 -18.74 21.08
C LEU A 79 -7.85 -17.46 20.75
N LEU A 80 -7.19 -16.86 21.75
CA LEU A 80 -6.42 -15.62 21.56
C LEU A 80 -5.24 -15.83 20.61
N THR A 81 -4.47 -16.93 20.78
CA THR A 81 -3.37 -17.26 19.87
C THR A 81 -3.86 -17.44 18.44
N ARG A 82 -4.96 -18.18 18.24
CA ARG A 82 -5.51 -18.39 16.90
C ARG A 82 -5.94 -17.07 16.26
N TYR A 83 -6.67 -16.23 17.00
CA TYR A 83 -7.09 -14.93 16.50
C TYR A 83 -5.89 -14.06 16.08
N SER A 84 -4.86 -13.95 16.94
CA SER A 84 -3.66 -13.17 16.62
C SER A 84 -2.96 -13.67 15.35
N VAL A 85 -2.82 -14.99 15.18
CA VAL A 85 -2.20 -15.58 13.99
C VAL A 85 -3.05 -15.32 12.75
N GLU A 86 -4.36 -15.57 12.82
CA GLU A 86 -5.29 -15.36 11.70
C GLU A 86 -5.30 -13.90 11.24
N GLN A 87 -5.34 -12.94 12.18
CA GLN A 87 -5.30 -11.52 11.83
C GLN A 87 -3.94 -11.09 11.25
N ALA A 88 -2.83 -11.61 11.78
CA ALA A 88 -1.50 -11.34 11.24
C ALA A 88 -1.40 -11.84 9.79
N GLU A 89 -1.73 -13.10 9.54
CA GLU A 89 -1.70 -13.70 8.19
C GLU A 89 -2.64 -12.98 7.21
N ALA A 90 -3.87 -12.69 7.62
CA ALA A 90 -4.84 -12.00 6.78
C ALA A 90 -4.39 -10.57 6.44
N SER A 91 -3.85 -9.85 7.42
CA SER A 91 -3.38 -8.47 7.22
C SER A 91 -2.15 -8.43 6.30
N THR A 92 -1.15 -9.29 6.52
CA THR A 92 0.02 -9.45 5.64
C THR A 92 -0.40 -9.81 4.21
N ALA A 93 -1.30 -10.78 4.04
CA ALA A 93 -1.81 -11.17 2.72
C ALA A 93 -2.53 -10.02 2.02
N ARG A 94 -3.37 -9.27 2.75
CA ARG A 94 -4.07 -8.10 2.22
C ARG A 94 -3.10 -6.98 1.83
N TRP A 95 -2.05 -6.77 2.61
CA TRP A 95 -1.02 -5.77 2.33
C TRP A 95 -0.18 -6.15 1.11
N LYS A 96 0.14 -7.43 0.93
CA LYS A 96 0.80 -7.95 -0.29
C LYS A 96 -0.03 -7.66 -1.54
N GLN A 97 -1.34 -7.94 -1.50
CA GLN A 97 -2.25 -7.63 -2.61
C GLN A 97 -2.29 -6.13 -2.93
N LEU A 98 -2.27 -5.27 -1.91
CA LEU A 98 -2.15 -3.83 -2.09
C LEU A 98 -0.84 -3.47 -2.81
N GLY A 99 0.28 -4.05 -2.40
CA GLY A 99 1.57 -3.83 -3.07
C GLY A 99 1.59 -4.26 -4.54
N GLU A 100 0.99 -5.42 -4.85
CA GLU A 100 0.83 -5.90 -6.24
C GLU A 100 -0.02 -4.93 -7.06
N TYR A 101 -1.12 -4.45 -6.48
CA TYR A 101 -2.00 -3.46 -7.10
C TYR A 101 -1.27 -2.13 -7.36
N LEU A 102 -0.53 -1.61 -6.39
CA LEU A 102 0.23 -0.35 -6.53
C LEU A 102 1.31 -0.47 -7.60
N MET A 103 2.04 -1.59 -7.62
CA MET A 103 3.05 -1.86 -8.64
C MET A 103 2.43 -1.78 -10.03
N VAL A 104 1.28 -2.43 -10.25
CA VAL A 104 0.59 -2.38 -11.53
C VAL A 104 0.10 -0.97 -11.82
N LYS A 105 -0.60 -0.32 -10.89
CA LYS A 105 -1.23 0.99 -11.13
C LYS A 105 -0.22 2.09 -11.46
N TYR A 106 0.97 2.04 -10.89
CA TYR A 106 1.93 3.15 -10.92
C TYR A 106 3.29 2.86 -11.55
N ILE A 107 3.46 1.71 -12.23
CA ILE A 107 4.71 1.32 -12.89
C ILE A 107 5.25 2.43 -13.81
N ASP A 108 6.57 2.61 -13.85
CA ASP A 108 7.25 3.58 -14.73
C ASP A 108 6.71 5.02 -14.63
N GLY A 109 6.15 5.37 -13.48
CA GLY A 109 5.62 6.69 -13.22
C GLY A 109 4.28 7.02 -13.88
N ASN A 110 3.66 6.06 -14.59
CA ASN A 110 2.31 6.20 -15.13
C ASN A 110 1.24 6.07 -14.04
N VAL A 111 -0.01 6.35 -14.39
CA VAL A 111 -1.18 6.05 -13.55
C VAL A 111 -2.20 5.35 -14.43
N LYS A 112 -2.46 4.07 -14.14
CA LYS A 112 -3.47 3.28 -14.87
C LYS A 112 -4.87 3.75 -14.49
N LYS A 113 -5.72 3.82 -15.52
CA LYS A 113 -7.13 4.19 -15.39
C LYS A 113 -7.93 3.07 -14.79
N GLU A 114 -8.96 3.46 -14.06
CA GLU A 114 -9.85 2.53 -13.37
C GLU A 114 -11.29 2.96 -13.53
N LYS A 115 -12.15 1.95 -13.61
CA LYS A 115 -13.61 2.10 -13.61
C LYS A 115 -14.19 0.99 -12.76
N ASP A 116 -15.08 1.34 -11.83
CA ASP A 116 -15.75 0.39 -10.94
C ASP A 116 -14.79 -0.53 -10.15
N GLY A 117 -13.65 0.03 -9.71
CA GLY A 117 -12.64 -0.69 -8.93
C GLY A 117 -11.80 -1.69 -9.73
N ARG A 118 -11.81 -1.61 -11.07
CA ARG A 118 -11.01 -2.46 -11.95
C ARG A 118 -10.22 -1.61 -12.94
N PHE A 119 -9.04 -2.09 -13.32
CA PHE A 119 -8.26 -1.47 -14.38
C PHE A 119 -9.04 -1.44 -15.69
N GLU A 120 -9.13 -0.26 -16.29
CA GLU A 120 -9.88 -0.03 -17.50
C GLU A 120 -9.21 -0.70 -18.71
N ARG A 121 -10.03 -1.25 -19.59
CA ARG A 121 -9.60 -1.81 -20.89
C ARG A 121 -10.29 -1.06 -22.02
N ASN A 122 -9.59 -0.89 -23.13
CA ASN A 122 -10.16 -0.31 -24.34
C ASN A 122 -11.14 -1.30 -25.02
N ALA A 123 -11.80 -0.86 -26.11
CA ALA A 123 -12.75 -1.67 -26.86
C ALA A 123 -12.18 -2.98 -27.42
N TYR A 124 -10.85 -3.10 -27.50
CA TYR A 124 -10.13 -4.28 -27.98
C TYR A 124 -9.64 -5.19 -26.84
N GLY A 125 -9.99 -4.89 -25.59
CA GLY A 125 -9.59 -5.66 -24.41
C GLY A 125 -8.15 -5.41 -23.94
N GLN A 126 -7.42 -4.45 -24.52
CA GLN A 126 -6.09 -4.06 -24.07
C GLN A 126 -6.19 -3.05 -22.91
N PRO A 127 -5.15 -2.86 -22.08
CA PRO A 127 -5.14 -1.81 -21.06
C PRO A 127 -5.45 -0.44 -21.68
N ALA A 128 -6.32 0.34 -21.05
CA ALA A 128 -6.56 1.72 -21.47
C ALA A 128 -5.27 2.54 -21.39
N TYR A 129 -5.13 3.55 -22.27
CA TYR A 129 -3.95 4.41 -22.27
C TYR A 129 -3.84 5.14 -20.92
N PRO A 130 -2.71 5.01 -20.20
CA PRO A 130 -2.58 5.52 -18.85
C PRO A 130 -2.40 7.03 -18.85
N ASP A 131 -2.54 7.63 -17.68
CA ASP A 131 -2.19 9.03 -17.47
C ASP A 131 -0.70 9.15 -17.11
N PHE A 132 -0.08 10.24 -17.56
CA PHE A 132 1.32 10.57 -17.28
C PHE A 132 1.38 11.87 -16.48
N PRO A 133 0.97 11.86 -15.20
CA PRO A 133 0.99 13.07 -14.42
C PRO A 133 2.44 13.51 -14.21
N GLY A 134 2.68 14.79 -14.48
CA GLY A 134 3.93 15.46 -14.16
C GLY A 134 4.15 15.62 -12.65
N TYR A 135 5.11 16.46 -12.30
CA TYR A 135 5.37 16.81 -10.91
C TYR A 135 4.29 17.74 -10.34
N ASP A 136 4.31 17.92 -9.03
CA ASP A 136 3.44 18.88 -8.37
C ASP A 136 3.71 20.31 -8.88
N PRO A 137 2.68 21.16 -9.08
CA PRO A 137 2.87 22.55 -9.50
C PRO A 137 3.81 23.36 -8.60
N GLU A 138 3.86 23.07 -7.30
CA GLU A 138 4.80 23.72 -6.37
C GLU A 138 6.24 23.32 -6.66
N TYR A 139 6.47 22.04 -7.00
CA TYR A 139 7.79 21.60 -7.43
C TYR A 139 8.23 22.35 -8.70
N TYR A 140 7.34 22.49 -9.69
CA TYR A 140 7.65 23.29 -10.88
C TYR A 140 7.94 24.76 -10.54
N ARG A 141 7.18 25.37 -9.62
CA ARG A 141 7.45 26.74 -9.14
C ARG A 141 8.82 26.86 -8.46
N GLN A 142 9.19 25.89 -7.64
CA GLN A 142 10.50 25.86 -6.97
C GLN A 142 11.64 25.73 -7.98
N VAL A 143 11.50 24.87 -8.99
CA VAL A 143 12.48 24.75 -10.10
C VAL A 143 12.65 26.08 -10.84
N VAL A 144 11.55 26.78 -11.17
CA VAL A 144 11.61 28.09 -11.81
C VAL A 144 12.32 29.12 -10.92
N LYS A 145 12.02 29.13 -9.62
CA LYS A 145 12.67 30.02 -8.65
C LYS A 145 14.17 29.78 -8.56
N ASP A 146 14.60 28.52 -8.47
CA ASP A 146 16.01 28.15 -8.32
C ASP A 146 16.81 28.36 -9.61
N ALA A 147 16.19 28.17 -10.78
CA ALA A 147 16.84 28.39 -12.05
C ALA A 147 16.99 29.87 -12.42
N GLY A 148 16.16 30.75 -11.84
CA GLY A 148 16.13 32.17 -12.14
C GLY A 148 15.90 32.43 -13.63
N ASP A 149 16.76 33.24 -14.24
CA ASP A 149 16.62 33.64 -15.64
C ASP A 149 17.01 32.54 -16.65
N LYS A 150 17.62 31.43 -16.21
CA LYS A 150 18.12 30.37 -17.12
C LYS A 150 17.03 29.68 -17.92
N LEU A 151 15.80 29.64 -17.42
CA LEU A 151 14.64 29.03 -18.09
C LEU A 151 13.82 30.05 -18.89
N LYS A 152 14.19 31.35 -18.86
CA LYS A 152 13.49 32.36 -19.65
C LYS A 152 13.82 32.17 -21.12
N VAL A 153 12.80 32.27 -21.97
CA VAL A 153 12.97 32.25 -23.42
C VAL A 153 13.71 33.52 -23.86
N THR A 154 14.97 33.40 -24.25
CA THR A 154 15.77 34.52 -24.78
C THR A 154 15.59 34.62 -26.29
N LYS A 155 14.46 35.20 -26.72
CA LYS A 155 14.04 35.40 -28.11
C LYS A 155 13.92 34.14 -28.97
N THR A 156 12.73 33.91 -29.51
CA THR A 156 12.51 32.95 -30.59
C THR A 156 12.79 33.58 -31.96
N ILE A 157 12.99 32.73 -32.97
CA ILE A 157 13.11 33.13 -34.38
C ILE A 157 11.90 33.93 -34.90
N HIS A 158 10.78 33.94 -34.18
CA HIS A 158 9.57 34.71 -34.49
C HIS A 158 9.55 36.13 -33.89
N ASP A 159 10.47 36.47 -32.97
CA ASP A 159 10.52 37.80 -32.33
C ASP A 159 11.26 38.86 -33.19
N LYS A 160 11.51 38.57 -34.47
CA LYS A 160 12.21 39.45 -35.44
C LYS A 160 11.33 39.89 -36.65
N GLN A 161 10.01 39.80 -36.55
CA GLN A 161 9.10 40.43 -37.52
C GLN A 161 8.34 41.59 -36.89
#